data_AF-A0A5C9E8M5-F1
#
_entry.id   AF-A0A5C9E8M5-F1
#
_cell.length_a   1.000
_cell.length_b   1.000
_cell.length_c   1.000
_cell.angle_alpha   90.00
_cell.angle_beta   90.00
_cell.angle_gamma   90.00
#
_symmetry.space_group_name_H-M   'P 1'
#
loop_
_entity.id
_entity.type
_entity.pdbx_description
1 polymer ?
#
loop_
_entity_poly.entity_id
_entity_poly.type
_entity_poly.pdbx_seq_one_letter_code
_entity_poly.pdbx_strand_id
1 'polypeptide(L)' 'MGVGVTEAPRGLLLYNIWSDAEGICKKLNLLVATNHNIAGIEKSLMHTAKQVFEDKALEGLELPDPWIE' A
#
# COMPACT_ATOMS: atom_id res chain seq x y z
N MET A 1 -22.97 -3.20 -15.16
CA MET A 1 -22.01 -3.21 -14.04
C MET A 1 -21.30 -4.55 -14.07
N GLY A 2 -19.98 -4.57 -14.00
CA GLY A 2 -19.18 -5.79 -13.94
C GLY A 2 -18.09 -5.67 -12.88
N VAL A 3 -17.88 -6.73 -12.10
CA VAL A 3 -16.84 -6.82 -11.08
C VAL A 3 -15.85 -7.89 -11.49
N GLY A 4 -14.57 -7.55 -11.50
CA GLY A 4 -13.47 -8.49 -11.64
C GLY A 4 -12.61 -8.52 -10.38
N VAL A 5 -12.16 -9.72 -10.02
CA VAL A 5 -11.28 -9.98 -8.88
C VAL A 5 -10.14 -10.89 -9.34
N THR A 6 -8.92 -10.55 -8.98
CA THR A 6 -7.75 -11.39 -9.21
C THR A 6 -6.71 -11.19 -8.12
N GLU A 7 -5.82 -12.16 -7.94
CA GLU A 7 -4.65 -12.02 -7.08
C GLU A 7 -3.52 -11.35 -7.85
N ALA A 8 -3.12 -10.16 -7.41
CA ALA A 8 -1.91 -9.49 -7.89
C ALA A 8 -0.72 -9.87 -7.00
N PRO A 9 0.54 -9.57 -7.41
CA PRO A 9 1.72 -9.96 -6.63
C PRO A 9 1.78 -9.43 -5.19
N ARG A 10 0.98 -8.39 -4.86
CA ARG A 10 0.93 -7.76 -3.53
C ARG A 10 -0.41 -7.99 -2.80
N GLY A 11 -1.27 -8.88 -3.30
CA GLY A 11 -2.61 -9.17 -2.78
C GLY A 11 -3.73 -8.90 -3.79
N LEU A 12 -4.98 -8.90 -3.30
CA LEU A 12 -6.18 -8.81 -4.11
C LEU A 12 -6.30 -7.50 -4.91
N LEU A 13 -6.61 -7.61 -6.19
CA LEU A 13 -7.05 -6.53 -7.06
C LEU A 13 -8.54 -6.70 -7.35
N LEU A 14 -9.37 -5.74 -6.93
CA LEU A 14 -10.77 -5.63 -7.36
C LEU A 14 -10.97 -4.42 -8.27
N TYR A 15 -11.71 -4.63 -9.36
CA TYR A 15 -12.17 -3.56 -10.23
C TYR A 15 -13.66 -3.70 -10.52
N ASN A 16 -14.42 -2.63 -10.30
CA ASN A 16 -15.85 -2.54 -10.58
C ASN A 16 -16.09 -1.47 -11.65
N ILE A 17 -16.62 -1.88 -12.79
CA ILE A 17 -16.83 -1.06 -13.98
C ILE A 17 -18.33 -0.89 -14.25
N TRP A 18 -18.74 0.33 -14.54
CA TRP A 18 -20.06 0.64 -15.10
C TRP A 18 -19.88 1.20 -16.51
N SER A 19 -20.56 0.62 -17.49
CA SER A 19 -20.55 1.07 -18.89
C SER A 19 -21.94 1.49 -19.35
N ASP A 20 -22.00 2.26 -20.43
CA ASP A 20 -23.23 2.49 -21.19
C ASP A 20 -23.54 1.34 -22.16
N ALA A 21 -24.57 1.52 -23.00
CA ALA A 21 -25.02 0.53 -23.98
C ALA A 21 -23.99 0.26 -25.10
N GLU A 22 -23.07 1.20 -25.34
CA GLU A 22 -21.99 1.06 -26.33
C GLU A 22 -20.72 0.44 -25.71
N GLY A 23 -20.76 0.10 -24.41
CA GLY A 23 -19.63 -0.48 -23.70
C GLY A 23 -18.61 0.56 -23.20
N ILE A 24 -18.91 1.86 -23.29
CA ILE A 24 -18.00 2.92 -22.83
C ILE A 24 -18.11 3.04 -21.31
N CYS A 25 -16.96 2.96 -20.63
CA CYS A 25 -16.88 3.13 -19.19
C CYS A 25 -17.36 4.54 -18.75
N LYS A 26 -18.34 4.58 -17.84
CA LYS A 26 -18.86 5.81 -17.22
C LYS A 26 -18.38 5.99 -15.78
N LYS A 27 -18.05 4.88 -15.10
CA LYS A 27 -17.55 4.90 -13.72
C LYS A 27 -16.66 3.68 -13.50
N LEU A 28 -15.63 3.89 -12.68
CA LEU A 28 -14.70 2.85 -12.27
C LEU A 28 -14.38 3.01 -10.79
N ASN A 29 -14.40 1.90 -10.05
CA ASN A 29 -13.82 1.81 -8.72
C ASN A 29 -12.71 0.75 -8.72
N LEU A 30 -11.54 1.10 -8.19
CA LEU A 30 -10.38 0.21 -8.12
C LEU A 30 -9.95 0.07 -6.66
N LEU A 31 -9.96 -1.15 -6.15
CA LEU A 31 -9.31 -1.49 -4.89
C LEU A 31 -8.05 -2.29 -5.23
N VAL A 32 -6.93 -1.59 -5.25
CA VAL A 32 -5.63 -2.15 -5.63
C VAL A 32 -4.98 -2.82 -4.44
N ALA A 33 -4.26 -3.92 -4.70
CA ALA A 33 -3.62 -4.79 -3.71
C ALA A 33 -3.05 -4.07 -2.48
N THR A 34 -2.13 -3.13 -2.66
CA THR A 34 -1.43 -2.48 -1.54
C THR A 34 -2.35 -1.65 -0.65
N ASN A 35 -3.47 -1.13 -1.16
CA ASN A 35 -4.40 -0.33 -0.35
C ASN A 35 -4.97 -1.12 0.83
N HIS A 36 -5.16 -2.43 0.67
CA HIS A 36 -5.62 -3.31 1.75
C HIS A 36 -4.63 -3.37 2.92
N ASN A 37 -3.35 -3.06 2.67
CA ASN A 37 -2.28 -3.15 3.67
C ASN A 37 -1.93 -1.80 4.33
N ILE A 38 -2.64 -0.71 4.02
CA ILE A 38 -2.30 0.63 4.51
C ILE A 38 -2.19 0.68 6.05
N ALA A 39 -3.12 0.07 6.76
CA ALA A 39 -3.12 0.03 8.23
C ALA A 39 -1.93 -0.77 8.80
N GLY A 40 -1.54 -1.85 8.12
CA GLY A 40 -0.38 -2.66 8.52
C GLY A 40 0.93 -1.91 8.31
N ILE A 41 1.04 -1.20 7.18
CA ILE A 41 2.18 -0.34 6.86
C ILE A 41 2.31 0.78 7.90
N GLU A 42 1.22 1.51 8.16
CA GLU A 42 1.21 2.63 9.10
C GLU A 42 1.56 2.17 10.53
N LYS A 43 0.98 1.06 10.99
CA LYS A 43 1.31 0.48 12.30
C LYS A 43 2.79 0.12 12.39
N SER A 44 3.34 -0.51 11.35
CA SER A 44 4.74 -0.95 11.34
C SER A 44 5.69 0.24 11.29
N LEU A 45 5.35 1.28 10.53
CA LEU A 45 6.07 2.54 10.48
C LEU A 45 6.12 3.21 11.85
N MET A 46 4.97 3.40 12.49
CA MET A 46 4.90 4.07 13.79
C MET A 46 5.62 3.29 14.88
N HIS A 47 5.51 1.95 14.87
CA HIS A 47 6.23 1.10 15.80
C HIS A 47 7.75 1.21 15.62
N THR A 48 8.23 1.17 14.38
CA THR A 48 9.66 1.30 14.06
C THR A 48 10.19 2.68 14.42
N ALA A 49 9.42 3.74 14.12
CA ALA A 49 9.79 5.11 14.48
C ALA A 49 9.99 5.27 15.99
N LYS A 50 9.07 4.71 16.80
CA LYS A 50 9.22 4.70 18.25
C LYS A 50 10.51 3.99 18.70
N GLN A 51 10.78 2.81 18.16
CA GLN A 51 12.00 2.07 18.51
C GLN A 51 13.27 2.85 18.19
N VAL A 52 13.30 3.52 17.03
CA VAL A 52 14.47 4.28 16.59
C VAL A 52 14.68 5.55 17.41
N PHE A 53 13.62 6.34 17.63
CA PHE A 53 13.75 7.69 18.19
C PHE A 53 13.56 7.75 19.72
N GLU A 54 12.71 6.90 20.29
CA GLU A 54 12.42 6.89 21.74
C GLU A 54 13.24 5.82 22.45
N ASP A 55 13.19 4.58 21.96
CA ASP A 55 13.88 3.44 22.59
C ASP A 55 15.36 3.36 22.18
N LYS A 56 15.81 4.26 21.30
CA LYS A 56 17.18 4.36 20.79
C LYS A 56 17.75 3.03 20.29
N ALA A 57 16.94 2.22 19.61
CA ALA A 57 17.32 0.88 19.18
C ALA A 57 18.55 0.83 18.24
N LEU A 58 18.98 1.96 17.69
CA LEU A 58 20.16 2.08 16.83
C LEU A 58 21.40 2.67 17.54
N GLU A 59 21.33 2.96 18.85
CA GLU A 59 22.45 3.53 19.61
C GLU A 59 23.63 2.54 19.65
N GLY A 60 24.81 2.99 19.22
CA GLY A 60 26.02 2.16 19.13
C GLY A 60 26.21 1.42 17.80
N LEU A 61 25.31 1.59 16.83
CA LEU A 61 25.51 1.13 15.45
C LEU A 61 26.11 2.25 14.60
N GLU A 62 27.18 1.96 13.86
CA GLU A 62 27.63 2.81 12.76
C GLU A 62 26.72 2.56 11.56
N LEU A 63 25.86 3.54 11.27
CA LEU A 63 25.02 3.51 10.08
C LEU A 63 25.85 3.88 8.87
N PRO A 64 25.67 3.21 7.71
CA PRO A 64 26.31 3.61 6.48
C PRO A 64 25.87 5.02 6.10
N ASP A 65 26.73 5.74 5.37
CA ASP A 65 26.39 7.05 4.84
C ASP A 65 25.06 6.99 4.06
N PRO A 66 24.17 7.99 4.21
CA PRO A 66 22.91 8.03 3.48
C PRO A 66 23.14 7.90 1.97
N TRP A 67 22.33 7.08 1.30
CA TRP A 67 22.42 6.88 -0.15
C TRP A 67 21.79 8.03 -0.96
N ILE A 68 21.43 9.12 -0.29
CA ILE A 68 20.80 10.30 -0.87
C ILE A 68 21.56 11.52 -0.34
N GLU A 69 22.11 12.32 -1.25
CA GLU A 69 22.69 13.64 -0.94
C GLU A 69 21.62 14.67 -0.54
#